data_AF-A0A6C0L2R1-F1
#
_entry.id   AF-A0A6C0L2R1-F1
#
_cell.length_a   1.000
_cell.length_b   1.000
_cell.length_c   1.000
_cell.angle_alpha   90.00
_cell.angle_beta   90.00
_cell.angle_gamma   90.00
#
_symmetry.space_group_name_H-M   'P 1'
#
loop_
_entity.id
_entity.type
_entity.pdbx_description
1 polymer ?
#
loop_
_entity_poly.entity_id
_entity_poly.type
_entity_poly.pdbx_seq_one_letter_code
_entity_poly.pdbx_strand_id
1 'polypeptide(L)'
;MPKDWDPHYEDEQDWEPVVFKRNPNSKKSQNNNIETPFHSRLCVARSKAGYTAHELSQKLHMRIKDYQRIENGEQLPSFDLLAKLRKIINLQ
;
A
#
# COMPACT_ATOMS: atom_id res chain seq x y z
N MET A 1 -18.09 34.19 40.09
CA MET A 1 -16.97 33.64 39.31
C MET A 1 -16.25 32.63 40.19
N PRO A 2 -15.95 31.39 39.72
CA PRO A 2 -15.19 30.40 40.50
C PRO A 2 -13.84 30.98 40.93
N LYS A 3 -13.41 30.65 42.15
CA LYS A 3 -12.25 31.25 42.83
C LYS A 3 -10.89 30.87 42.24
N ASP A 4 -10.86 29.94 41.29
CA ASP A 4 -9.64 29.31 40.79
C ASP A 4 -9.28 29.78 39.36
N TRP A 5 -9.85 30.90 38.90
CA TRP A 5 -9.44 31.54 37.66
C TRP A 5 -8.23 32.44 37.93
N ASP A 6 -7.03 31.92 37.66
CA ASP A 6 -5.79 32.69 37.69
C ASP A 6 -5.68 33.53 36.40
N PRO A 7 -5.71 34.87 36.47
CA PRO A 7 -5.56 35.75 35.30
C PRO A 7 -4.16 35.69 34.68
N HIS A 8 -3.19 35.09 35.38
CA HIS A 8 -1.80 34.96 34.95
C HIS A 8 -1.45 33.58 34.40
N TYR A 9 -2.45 32.76 34.05
CA TYR A 9 -2.22 31.54 33.28
C TYR A 9 -1.82 31.92 31.85
N GLU A 10 -0.52 32.13 31.64
CA GLU A 10 0.02 32.21 30.29
C GLU A 10 -0.11 30.81 29.68
N ASP A 11 -1.05 30.68 28.73
CA ASP A 11 -1.18 29.56 27.81
C ASP A 11 0.05 29.52 26.87
N GLU A 12 1.25 29.31 27.42
CA GLU A 12 2.41 28.89 26.65
C GLU A 12 2.28 27.39 26.36
N GLN A 13 1.27 27.04 25.56
CA GLN A 13 1.20 25.75 24.91
C GLN A 13 2.27 25.74 23.82
N ASP A 14 3.51 25.46 24.21
CA ASP A 14 4.62 25.16 23.32
C ASP A 14 4.32 23.86 22.58
N TRP A 15 3.58 23.96 21.48
CA TRP A 15 3.30 22.85 20.59
C TRP A 15 4.61 22.39 19.93
N GLU A 16 5.26 21.39 20.51
CA GLU A 16 6.37 20.71 19.84
C GLU A 16 5.88 20.03 18.54
N PRO A 17 6.60 20.18 17.41
CA PRO A 17 6.17 19.59 16.15
C PRO A 17 6.19 18.05 16.19
N VAL A 18 5.07 17.43 15.83
CA VAL A 18 4.91 15.97 15.79
C VAL A 18 5.79 15.36 14.68
N VAL A 19 6.85 14.64 15.07
CA VAL A 19 7.73 13.93 14.13
C VAL A 19 7.24 12.50 13.83
N PHE A 20 6.79 12.25 12.60
CA PHE A 20 6.42 10.91 12.15
C PHE A 20 7.66 10.07 11.79
N LYS A 21 8.03 9.10 12.63
CA LYS A 21 9.10 8.13 12.35
C LYS A 21 8.62 7.11 11.30
N ARG A 22 9.15 7.17 10.08
CA ARG A 22 8.93 6.14 9.04
C ARG A 22 9.75 4.88 9.38
N ASN A 23 9.09 3.73 9.46
CA ASN A 23 9.72 2.43 9.73
C ASN A 23 10.44 1.91 8.46
N PRO A 24 11.77 1.66 8.49
CA PRO A 24 12.56 1.31 7.30
C PRO A 24 12.50 -0.17 6.88
N ASN A 25 11.62 -1.00 7.45
CA ASN A 25 11.62 -2.44 7.20
C ASN A 25 10.94 -2.83 5.87
N SER A 26 11.51 -2.41 4.73
CA SER A 26 11.22 -2.99 3.41
C SER A 26 12.36 -3.92 3.03
N LYS A 27 12.26 -5.20 3.39
CA LYS A 27 13.22 -6.22 2.95
C LYS A 27 13.03 -6.47 1.45
N LYS A 28 13.81 -5.79 0.61
CA LYS A 28 13.96 -6.15 -0.80
C LYS A 28 14.86 -7.38 -0.88
N SER A 29 14.27 -8.55 -1.07
CA SER A 29 15.01 -9.76 -1.45
C SER A 29 15.50 -9.60 -2.89
N GLN A 30 16.78 -9.31 -3.07
CA GLN A 30 17.42 -9.30 -4.39
C GLN A 30 17.73 -10.74 -4.81
N ASN A 31 16.80 -11.38 -5.51
CA ASN A 31 17.09 -12.60 -6.26
C ASN A 31 17.54 -12.21 -7.66
N ASN A 32 18.85 -12.36 -7.91
CA ASN A 32 19.48 -12.19 -9.21
C ASN A 32 19.17 -13.39 -10.11
N ASN A 33 17.99 -13.41 -10.71
CA ASN A 33 17.68 -14.28 -11.84
C ASN A 33 17.03 -13.41 -12.93
N ILE A 34 17.41 -13.61 -14.18
CA ILE A 34 17.17 -12.70 -15.31
C ILE A 34 15.67 -12.63 -15.70
N GLU A 35 14.82 -13.40 -15.03
CA GLU A 35 13.37 -13.33 -15.17
C GLU A 35 12.77 -12.32 -14.20
N THR A 36 12.13 -11.28 -14.76
CA THR A 36 11.35 -10.34 -13.94
C THR A 36 10.28 -11.11 -13.16
N PRO A 37 10.25 -10.99 -11.82
CA PRO A 37 9.34 -11.81 -11.03
C PRO A 37 7.89 -11.42 -11.33
N PHE A 38 6.98 -12.40 -11.26
CA PHE A 38 5.57 -12.22 -11.63
C PHE A 38 4.93 -10.98 -10.98
N HIS A 39 5.19 -10.77 -9.69
CA HIS A 39 4.63 -9.66 -8.93
C HIS A 39 5.06 -8.28 -9.48
N SER A 40 6.31 -8.18 -9.98
CA SER A 40 6.81 -6.98 -10.65
C SER A 40 6.10 -6.76 -11.99
N ARG A 41 5.92 -7.82 -12.79
CA ARG A 41 5.16 -7.77 -14.05
C ARG A 41 3.71 -7.36 -13.82
N LEU A 42 3.09 -7.85 -12.76
CA LEU A 42 1.72 -7.48 -12.35
C LEU A 42 1.62 -5.98 -12.03
N CYS A 43 2.57 -5.44 -11.26
CA CYS A 43 2.61 -4.02 -10.91
C CYS A 43 2.78 -3.12 -12.15
N VAL A 44 3.64 -3.52 -13.09
CA VAL A 44 3.84 -2.82 -14.36
C VAL A 44 2.57 -2.89 -15.22
N ALA A 45 1.94 -4.06 -15.34
CA ALA A 45 0.71 -4.24 -16.11
C ALA A 45 -0.44 -3.40 -15.54
N ARG A 46 -0.61 -3.39 -14.20
CA ARG A 46 -1.60 -2.53 -13.54
C ARG A 46 -1.36 -1.06 -13.85
N SER A 47 -0.11 -0.60 -13.71
CA SER A 47 0.27 0.79 -13.96
C SER A 47 0.04 1.18 -15.43
N LYS A 48 0.36 0.29 -16.38
CA LYS A 48 0.08 0.50 -17.81
C LYS A 48 -1.41 0.57 -18.11
N ALA A 49 -2.23 -0.18 -17.40
CA ALA A 49 -3.68 -0.13 -17.52
C ALA A 49 -4.32 1.08 -16.82
N GLY A 50 -3.54 1.92 -16.12
CA GLY A 50 -4.01 3.13 -15.46
C GLY A 50 -4.81 2.89 -14.17
N TYR A 51 -4.74 1.69 -13.59
CA TYR A 51 -5.49 1.37 -12.37
C TYR A 51 -4.65 1.57 -11.10
N THR A 52 -5.28 2.11 -10.07
CA THR A 52 -4.75 2.01 -8.70
C THR A 52 -4.91 0.59 -8.15
N ALA A 53 -4.11 0.23 -7.14
CA ALA A 53 -4.25 -1.07 -6.47
C ALA A 53 -5.65 -1.27 -5.87
N HIS A 54 -6.26 -0.18 -5.39
CA HIS A 54 -7.62 -0.19 -4.86
C HIS A 54 -8.66 -0.49 -5.94
N GLU A 55 -8.66 0.25 -7.05
CA GLU A 55 -9.62 0.06 -8.14
C GLU A 55 -9.52 -1.34 -8.76
N LEU A 56 -8.30 -1.85 -8.95
CA LEU A 56 -8.13 -3.19 -9.48
C LEU A 56 -8.61 -4.25 -8.49
N SER A 57 -8.35 -4.08 -7.20
CA SER A 57 -8.87 -4.98 -6.16
C SER A 57 -10.40 -5.03 -6.13
N GLN A 58 -11.06 -3.87 -6.32
CA GLN A 58 -12.52 -3.80 -6.42
C GLN A 58 -13.05 -4.54 -7.65
N LYS A 59 -12.45 -4.34 -8.83
CA LYS A 59 -12.81 -5.06 -10.06
C LYS A 59 -12.61 -6.58 -9.95
N LEU A 60 -11.62 -7.01 -9.18
CA LEU A 60 -11.34 -8.42 -8.91
C LEU A 60 -12.23 -9.00 -7.79
N HIS A 61 -13.08 -8.17 -7.15
CA HIS A 61 -13.87 -8.51 -5.97
C HIS A 61 -13.02 -9.11 -4.85
N MET A 62 -11.86 -8.51 -4.59
CA MET A 62 -10.92 -8.94 -3.55
C MET A 62 -10.57 -7.81 -2.61
N ARG A 63 -10.14 -8.16 -1.39
CA ARG A 63 -9.67 -7.17 -0.42
C ARG A 63 -8.35 -6.57 -0.91
N ILE A 64 -8.21 -5.25 -0.76
CA ILE A 64 -6.99 -4.53 -1.16
C ILE A 64 -5.72 -5.11 -0.52
N LYS A 65 -5.79 -5.53 0.75
CA LYS A 65 -4.66 -6.15 1.46
C LYS A 65 -4.21 -7.44 0.79
N ASP A 66 -5.15 -8.28 0.38
CA ASP A 66 -4.84 -9.55 -0.29
C ASP A 66 -4.22 -9.29 -1.66
N TYR A 67 -4.71 -8.29 -2.40
CA TYR A 67 -4.11 -7.85 -3.65
C TYR A 67 -2.67 -7.33 -3.48
N GLN A 68 -2.43 -6.49 -2.48
CA GLN A 68 -1.10 -5.93 -2.18
C GLN A 68 -0.09 -7.02 -1.83
N ARG A 69 -0.49 -8.07 -1.10
CA ARG A 69 0.38 -9.22 -0.81
C ARG A 69 0.82 -9.95 -2.08
N ILE A 70 -0.05 -10.02 -3.10
CA ILE A 70 0.28 -10.60 -4.40
C ILE A 70 1.23 -9.69 -5.18
N GLU A 71 1.00 -8.37 -5.19
CA GLU A 71 1.93 -7.40 -5.82
C GLU A 71 3.30 -7.31 -5.13
N ASN A 72 3.35 -7.61 -3.84
CA ASN A 72 4.60 -7.68 -3.07
C ASN A 72 5.29 -9.05 -3.21
N GLY A 73 4.63 -10.04 -3.84
CA GLY A 73 5.16 -11.40 -3.97
C GLY A 73 5.09 -12.24 -2.70
N GLU A 74 4.35 -11.80 -1.68
CA GLU A 74 4.14 -12.55 -0.42
C GLU A 74 3.14 -13.69 -0.58
N GLN A 75 2.28 -13.62 -1.60
CA GLN A 75 1.23 -14.61 -1.86
C GLN A 75 1.15 -14.93 -3.36
N LEU A 76 1.03 -16.22 -3.69
CA LEU A 76 0.75 -16.64 -5.06
C LEU A 76 -0.72 -16.38 -5.42
N PRO A 77 -1.01 -15.85 -6.62
CA PRO A 77 -2.37 -15.74 -7.12
C PRO A 77 -2.93 -17.13 -7.45
N SER A 78 -4.24 -17.30 -7.27
CA SER A 78 -4.94 -18.50 -7.74
C SER A 78 -5.10 -18.49 -9.27
N PHE A 79 -5.32 -19.66 -9.87
CA PHE A 79 -5.56 -19.77 -11.31
C PHE A 79 -6.77 -18.94 -11.79
N ASP A 80 -7.85 -18.89 -11.00
CA ASP A 80 -9.02 -18.05 -11.30
C ASP A 80 -8.67 -16.56 -11.30
N LEU A 81 -7.85 -16.12 -10.34
CA LEU A 81 -7.39 -14.74 -10.29
C LEU A 81 -6.52 -14.38 -11.49
N LEU A 82 -5.62 -15.28 -11.90
CA LEU A 82 -4.80 -15.11 -13.11
C LEU A 82 -5.66 -14.95 -14.36
N ALA A 83 -6.73 -15.75 -14.49
CA ALA A 83 -7.67 -15.64 -15.61
C ALA A 83 -8.39 -14.29 -15.62
N LYS A 84 -8.78 -13.78 -14.45
CA LYS A 84 -9.39 -12.43 -14.32
C LYS A 84 -8.41 -11.32 -14.65
N LEU A 85 -7.18 -11.40 -14.15
CA LEU A 85 -6.12 -10.43 -14.43
C LEU A 85 -5.79 -10.37 -15.93
N ARG A 86 -5.74 -11.52 -16.60
CA ARG A 86 -5.60 -11.61 -18.07
C ARG A 86 -6.69 -10.84 -18.80
N LYS A 87 -7.94 -10.95 -18.36
CA LYS A 87 -9.07 -10.25 -18.98
C LYS A 87 -9.08 -8.74 -18.75
N ILE A 88 -8.64 -8.28 -17.57
CA ILE A 88 -8.76 -6.86 -17.17
C ILE A 88 -7.54 -6.03 -17.59
N ILE A 89 -6.34 -6.56 -17.41
CA ILE A 89 -5.08 -5.81 -17.59
C ILE A 89 -4.15 -6.45 -18.63
N ASN A 90 -4.63 -7.40 -19.44
CA ASN A 90 -3.87 -8.08 -20.49
C ASN A 90 -2.51 -8.64 -20.02
N LEU A 91 -2.49 -9.25 -18.83
CA LEU A 91 -1.29 -9.84 -18.27
C LEU A 91 -0.91 -11.14 -19.02
N GLN A 92 0.07 -11.07 -19.92
CA GLN A 92 0.57 -12.23 -20.68
C GLN A 92 1.32 -13.22 -19.78
#